data_AF-A0AAV8VKH2-F1
#
_entry.id   AF-A0AAV8VKH2-F1
#
_cell.length_a   1.000
_cell.length_b   1.000
_cell.length_c   1.000
_cell.angle_alpha   90.00
_cell.angle_beta   90.00
_cell.angle_gamma   90.00
#
_symmetry.space_group_name_H-M   'P 1'
#
loop_
_entity.id
_entity.type
_entity.pdbx_description
1 polymer ?
#
loop_
_entity_poly.entity_id
_entity_poly.type
_entity_poly.pdbx_seq_one_letter_code
_entity_poly.pdbx_strand_id
1 'polypeptide(L)'
;MSTKMFYLCFFAEKSKTLSSSTLWAHYSMLKTMLNVKRNIDVSKFYKLSAFLKRKSEGYKPKKAKVLTLDQIDKFLLEAPDKDFLMINARMQYENI
;
A
#
# COMPACT_ATOMS: atom_id res chain seq x y z
N MET A 1 -12.99 6.09 -28.11
CA MET A 1 -11.84 5.61 -27.32
C MET A 1 -12.25 4.35 -26.56
N SER A 2 -11.60 3.20 -26.77
CA SER A 2 -11.98 1.93 -26.12
C SER A 2 -11.72 1.97 -24.61
N THR A 3 -12.67 1.51 -23.77
CA THR A 3 -12.56 1.47 -22.30
C THR A 3 -11.27 0.81 -21.83
N LYS A 4 -10.83 -0.26 -22.50
CA LYS A 4 -9.58 -0.98 -22.19
C LYS A 4 -8.34 -0.10 -22.42
N MET A 5 -8.35 0.68 -23.50
CA MET A 5 -7.26 1.60 -23.84
C MET A 5 -7.19 2.75 -22.85
N PHE A 6 -8.34 3.30 -22.45
CA PHE A 6 -8.41 4.37 -21.45
C PHE A 6 -7.70 3.97 -20.14
N TYR A 7 -8.04 2.81 -19.57
CA TYR A 7 -7.40 2.36 -18.34
C TYR A 7 -5.90 2.09 -18.53
N LEU A 8 -5.49 1.54 -19.68
CA LEU A 8 -4.07 1.32 -19.96
C LEU A 8 -3.29 2.65 -19.99
N CYS A 9 -3.80 3.68 -20.68
CA CYS A 9 -3.20 5.01 -20.71
C CYS A 9 -3.17 5.65 -19.32
N PHE A 10 -4.26 5.57 -18.56
CA PHE A 10 -4.32 6.09 -17.19
C PHE A 10 -3.23 5.48 -16.31
N PHE A 11 -3.10 4.15 -16.31
CA PHE A 11 -2.07 3.47 -15.53
C PHE A 11 -0.66 3.70 -16.08
N ALA A 12 -0.49 3.89 -17.39
CA ALA A 12 0.79 4.28 -17.98
C ALA A 12 1.27 5.64 -17.45
N GLU A 13 0.39 6.64 -17.42
CA GLU A 13 0.70 7.96 -16.87
C GLU A 13 0.99 7.90 -15.36
N LYS A 14 0.17 7.19 -14.59
CA LYS A 14 0.39 7.01 -13.15
C LYS A 14 1.67 6.23 -12.83
N SER A 15 2.11 5.34 -13.72
CA SER A 15 3.34 4.57 -13.52
C SER A 15 4.62 5.40 -13.56
N LYS A 16 4.56 6.63 -14.07
CA LYS A 16 5.70 7.55 -14.10
C LYS A 16 6.01 8.14 -12.73
N THR A 17 5.01 8.23 -11.85
CA THR A 17 5.12 8.90 -10.54
C THR A 17 4.92 7.96 -9.35
N LEU A 18 4.17 6.87 -9.51
CA LEU A 18 3.83 5.97 -8.42
C LEU A 18 4.71 4.72 -8.41
N SER A 19 4.95 4.19 -7.21
CA SER A 19 5.60 2.89 -7.03
C SER A 19 4.67 1.74 -7.46
N SER A 20 5.25 0.62 -7.85
CA SER A 20 4.53 -0.56 -8.33
C SER A 20 3.51 -1.08 -7.31
N SER A 21 3.82 -1.06 -6.01
CA SER A 21 2.87 -1.44 -4.95
C SER A 21 1.65 -0.53 -4.91
N THR A 22 1.85 0.79 -5.03
CA THR A 22 0.77 1.78 -5.07
C THR A 22 -0.07 1.64 -6.33
N LEU A 23 0.53 1.35 -7.48
CA LEU A 23 -0.17 1.03 -8.73
C LEU A 23 -1.11 -0.18 -8.57
N TRP A 24 -0.64 -1.25 -7.95
CA TRP A 24 -1.45 -2.45 -7.67
C TRP A 24 -2.60 -2.16 -6.69
N ALA A 25 -2.38 -1.29 -5.69
CA ALA A 25 -3.45 -0.84 -4.80
C ALA A 25 -4.53 -0.04 -5.55
N HIS A 26 -4.13 0.91 -6.40
CA HIS A 26 -5.06 1.66 -7.25
C HIS A 26 -5.83 0.76 -8.21
N TYR A 27 -5.16 -0.22 -8.82
CA TYR A 27 -5.80 -1.25 -9.64
C TYR A 27 -6.85 -2.03 -8.85
N SER A 28 -6.55 -2.47 -7.64
CA SER A 28 -7.46 -3.24 -6.79
C SER A 28 -8.68 -2.41 -6.36
N MET A 29 -8.48 -1.15 -6.00
CA MET A 29 -9.55 -0.21 -5.69
C MET A 29 -10.48 0.02 -6.89
N LEU A 30 -9.89 0.30 -8.07
CA LEU A 30 -10.67 0.51 -9.29
C LEU A 30 -11.39 -0.76 -9.74
N LYS A 31 -10.75 -1.93 -9.65
CA LYS A 31 -11.37 -3.22 -9.97
C LYS A 31 -12.63 -3.43 -9.14
N THR A 32 -12.54 -3.21 -7.83
CA THR A 32 -13.67 -3.39 -6.92
C THR A 32 -14.78 -2.39 -7.23
N MET A 33 -14.43 -1.11 -7.37
CA MET A 33 -15.39 -0.04 -7.65
C MET A 33 -16.14 -0.26 -8.96
N LEU A 34 -15.43 -0.64 -10.02
CA LEU A 34 -16.02 -0.87 -11.34
C LEU A 34 -16.89 -2.12 -11.39
N ASN A 35 -16.49 -3.17 -10.66
CA ASN A 35 -17.30 -4.37 -10.52
C ASN A 35 -18.63 -4.05 -9.82
N VAL A 36 -18.58 -3.34 -8.68
CA VAL A 36 -19.78 -3.02 -7.88
C VAL A 36 -20.69 -2.01 -8.58
N LYS A 37 -20.14 -0.90 -9.09
CA LYS A 37 -20.96 0.22 -9.58
C LYS A 37 -21.35 0.11 -11.06
N ARG A 38 -20.57 -0.63 -11.86
CA ARG A 38 -20.71 -0.65 -13.32
C ARG A 38 -20.78 -2.07 -13.90
N ASN A 39 -20.63 -3.12 -13.07
CA ASN A 39 -20.53 -4.51 -13.51
C ASN A 39 -19.44 -4.74 -14.57
N ILE A 40 -18.34 -3.98 -14.48
CA ILE A 40 -17.20 -4.08 -15.40
C ILE A 40 -16.10 -4.86 -14.71
N ASP A 41 -15.78 -6.03 -15.26
CA ASP A 41 -14.67 -6.85 -14.81
C ASP A 41 -13.37 -6.49 -15.55
N VAL A 42 -12.57 -5.63 -14.92
CA VAL A 42 -11.24 -5.21 -15.43
C VAL A 42 -10.18 -6.31 -15.32
N SER A 43 -10.46 -7.44 -14.67
CA SER A 43 -9.53 -8.58 -14.64
C SER A 43 -9.36 -9.20 -16.03
N LYS A 44 -10.38 -9.06 -16.88
CA LYS A 44 -10.36 -9.48 -18.29
C LYS A 44 -9.46 -8.61 -19.18
N PHE A 45 -8.88 -7.55 -18.65
CA PHE A 45 -8.00 -6.64 -19.41
C PHE A 45 -6.55 -7.13 -19.33
N TYR A 46 -6.24 -8.24 -20.02
CA TYR A 46 -4.93 -8.92 -19.94
C TYR A 46 -3.73 -8.01 -20.25
N LYS A 47 -3.87 -7.05 -21.17
CA LYS A 47 -2.80 -6.08 -21.47
C LYS A 47 -2.47 -5.18 -20.28
N LEU A 48 -3.49 -4.79 -19.51
CA LEU A 48 -3.32 -3.97 -18.31
C LEU A 48 -2.66 -4.77 -17.18
N SER A 49 -3.10 -6.00 -16.94
CA SER A 49 -2.48 -6.85 -15.91
C SER A 49 -1.03 -7.21 -16.26
N ALA A 50 -0.75 -7.50 -17.54
CA ALA A 50 0.62 -7.73 -18.02
C ALA A 50 1.51 -6.49 -17.88
N PHE A 51 0.97 -5.29 -18.12
CA PHE A 51 1.69 -4.03 -17.90
C PHE A 51 2.06 -3.83 -16.42
N LEU A 52 1.09 -4.01 -15.50
CA LEU A 52 1.33 -3.87 -14.06
C LEU A 52 2.35 -4.89 -13.54
N LYS A 53 2.30 -6.14 -14.03
CA LYS A 53 3.29 -7.18 -13.70
C LYS A 53 4.70 -6.77 -14.11
N ARG A 54 4.88 -6.31 -15.35
CA ARG A 54 6.17 -5.82 -15.85
C ARG A 54 6.69 -4.63 -15.05
N LYS A 55 5.81 -3.73 -14.61
CA LYS A 55 6.20 -2.61 -13.74
C LYS A 55 6.57 -3.03 -12.32
N SER A 56 6.16 -4.21 -11.86
CA SER A 56 6.59 -4.79 -10.58
C SER A 56 7.86 -5.64 -10.67
N GLU A 57 8.37 -5.92 -11.87
CA GLU A 57 9.64 -6.64 -12.02
C GLU A 57 10.79 -5.86 -11.37
N GLY A 58 11.60 -6.54 -10.56
CA GLY A 58 12.68 -5.91 -9.79
C GLY A 58 12.23 -5.14 -8.55
N TYR A 59 10.93 -5.09 -8.24
CA TYR A 59 10.45 -4.51 -6.98
C TYR A 59 11.02 -5.30 -5.79
N LYS A 60 11.83 -4.63 -4.97
CA LYS A 60 12.29 -5.15 -3.69
C LYS A 60 11.40 -4.59 -2.58
N PRO A 61 10.68 -5.43 -1.82
CA PRO A 61 9.85 -4.95 -0.72
C PRO A 61 10.73 -4.24 0.31
N LYS A 62 10.38 -2.99 0.64
CA LYS A 62 11.00 -2.29 1.76
C LYS A 62 10.45 -2.90 3.04
N LYS A 63 11.25 -3.71 3.73
CA LYS A 63 10.88 -4.21 5.05
C LYS A 63 10.74 -3.02 6.00
N ALA A 64 9.67 -3.01 6.79
CA ALA A 64 9.52 -2.02 7.85
C ALA A 64 10.71 -2.15 8.82
N LYS A 65 11.19 -1.02 9.35
CA LYS A 65 12.23 -1.03 10.36
C LYS A 65 11.64 -1.65 11.62
N VAL A 66 12.26 -2.72 12.11
CA VAL A 66 11.93 -3.30 13.41
C VAL A 66 12.60 -2.43 14.46
N LEU A 67 11.85 -2.04 15.49
CA LEU A 67 12.39 -1.28 16.61
C LEU A 67 13.31 -2.18 17.43
N THR A 68 14.47 -1.66 17.83
CA THR A 68 15.34 -2.32 18.80
C THR A 68 14.85 -2.07 20.22
N LEU A 69 15.28 -2.89 21.19
CA LEU A 69 14.93 -2.68 22.60
C LEU A 69 15.31 -1.26 23.06
N ASP A 70 16.52 -0.78 22.74
CA ASP A 70 16.93 0.59 23.07
C ASP A 70 16.01 1.67 22.49
N GLN A 71 15.46 1.45 21.29
CA GLN A 71 14.52 2.39 20.66
C GLN A 71 13.15 2.36 21.34
N ILE A 72 12.75 1.19 21.85
CA ILE A 72 11.53 1.02 22.63
C ILE A 72 11.71 1.70 23.99
N ASP A 73 12.80 1.44 24.69
CA ASP A 73 13.08 2.03 26.01
C ASP A 73 13.17 3.56 25.92
N LYS A 74 13.88 4.07 24.91
CA LYS A 74 13.93 5.50 24.64
C LYS A 74 12.53 6.09 24.40
N PHE A 75 11.68 5.41 23.64
CA PHE A 75 10.31 5.85 23.41
C PHE A 75 9.50 5.84 24.71
N LEU A 76 9.58 4.78 25.51
CA LEU A 76 8.84 4.67 26.77
C LEU A 76 9.25 5.74 27.79
N LEU A 77 10.51 6.18 27.78
CA LEU A 77 11.04 7.17 28.73
C LEU A 77 10.87 8.62 28.26
N GLU A 78 11.03 8.89 26.97
CA GLU A 78 11.07 10.26 26.43
C GLU A 78 9.78 10.69 25.71
N ALA A 79 8.88 9.76 25.36
CA ALA A 79 7.66 10.12 24.63
C ALA A 79 6.67 10.89 25.53
N PRO A 80 6.05 11.98 25.02
CA PRO A 80 5.05 12.73 25.78
C PRO A 80 3.80 11.88 26.09
N ASP A 81 3.46 11.78 27.37
CA ASP A 81 2.31 10.99 27.84
C ASP A 81 0.98 11.43 27.20
N LYS A 82 0.80 12.74 26.98
CA LYS A 82 -0.43 13.29 26.40
C LYS A 82 -0.84 12.59 25.09
N ASP A 83 0.13 12.17 24.30
CA ASP A 83 -0.11 11.59 22.97
C ASP A 83 0.09 10.06 22.96
N PHE A 84 0.91 9.51 23.87
CA PHE A 84 1.36 8.12 23.82
C PHE A 84 1.14 7.30 25.09
N LEU A 85 0.52 7.85 26.14
CA LEU A 85 0.30 7.18 27.43
C LEU A 85 -0.36 5.80 27.30
N MET A 86 -1.34 5.65 26.40
CA MET A 86 -2.04 4.38 26.20
C MET A 86 -1.12 3.28 25.65
N ILE A 87 -0.17 3.64 24.80
CA ILE A 87 0.80 2.71 24.21
C ILE A 87 1.86 2.36 25.26
N ASN A 88 2.36 3.36 25.99
CA ASN A 88 3.36 3.18 27.04
C ASN A 88 2.83 2.29 28.18
N ALA A 89 1.63 2.58 28.69
CA ALA A 89 1.01 1.81 29.77
C ALA A 89 0.80 0.35 29.36
N ARG A 90 0.23 0.10 28.17
CA ARG A 90 -0.01 -1.26 27.67
C ARG A 90 1.27 -2.11 27.60
N MET A 91 2.36 -1.52 27.11
CA MET A 91 3.64 -2.22 26.95
C MET A 91 4.29 -2.56 28.30
N GLN A 92 4.02 -1.80 29.36
CA GLN A 92 4.51 -2.09 30.71
C GLN A 92 3.73 -3.24 31.36
N TYR A 93 2.42 -3.38 31.12
CA TYR A 93 1.60 -4.47 31.68
C TYR A 93 1.85 -5.84 31.04
N GLU A 94 2.28 -5.91 29.78
CA GLU A 94 2.60 -7.19 29.11
C GLU A 94 3.97 -7.77 29.52
N ASN A 95 4.79 -7.05 30.30
CA ASN A 95 6.13 -7.46 30.76
C ASN A 95 6.19 -7.83 32.26
N ILE A 96 5.04 -8.01 32.94
CA ILE A 96 4.93 -8.44 34.35
C ILE A 96 4.26 -9.80 34.43
#